data_AF-A0A924WK65-F1
#
_entry.id   AF-A0A924WK65-F1
#
_cell.length_a   1.000
_cell.length_b   1.000
_cell.length_c   1.000
_cell.angle_alpha   90.00
_cell.angle_beta   90.00
_cell.angle_gamma   90.00
#
_symmetry.space_group_name_H-M   'P 1'
#
loop_
_entity.id
_entity.type
_entity.pdbx_description
1 polymer ?
#
loop_
_entity_poly.entity_id
_entity_poly.type
_entity_poly.pdbx_seq_one_letter_code
_entity_poly.pdbx_strand_id
1 'polypeptide(L)' 'MNATSAPGVDEGGGARPSGLFVVGLTGGIGSGKSTAATQFEAHGAALIDTDALAHALTAPGGAAM' A
#
# COMPACT_ATOMS: atom_id res chain seq x y z
N MET A 1 0.43 -33.69 7.93
CA MET A 1 -0.06 -32.32 8.18
C MET A 1 1.11 -31.35 8.06
N ASN A 2 1.33 -30.80 6.87
CA ASN A 2 1.68 -29.39 6.67
C ASN A 2 1.48 -29.10 5.18
N ALA A 3 0.51 -28.25 4.86
CA ALA A 3 0.31 -27.74 3.52
C ALA A 3 1.45 -26.75 3.22
N THR A 4 2.40 -27.16 2.39
CA THR A 4 3.36 -26.23 1.77
C THR A 4 2.57 -25.40 0.76
N SER A 5 2.18 -24.19 1.16
CA SER A 5 1.55 -23.20 0.29
C SER A 5 2.58 -22.55 -0.65
N ALA A 6 2.10 -22.25 -1.86
CA ALA A 6 2.80 -21.94 -3.09
C ALA A 6 3.84 -20.79 -3.02
N PRO A 7 4.82 -20.77 -3.95
CA PRO A 7 5.73 -19.64 -4.15
C PRO A 7 4.95 -18.38 -4.52
N GLY A 8 5.41 -17.25 -3.98
CA GLY A 8 4.77 -15.95 -4.04
C GLY A 8 4.55 -15.42 -5.46
N VAL A 9 3.43 -14.71 -5.60
CA VAL A 9 3.19 -13.81 -6.73
C VAL A 9 4.05 -12.56 -6.53
N ASP A 10 5.18 -12.50 -7.25
CA ASP A 10 5.97 -11.28 -7.44
C ASP A 10 5.58 -10.71 -8.81
N GLU A 11 4.72 -9.69 -8.80
CA GLU A 11 4.43 -8.87 -9.98
C GLU A 11 4.80 -7.40 -9.70
N GLY A 12 6.05 -7.04 -10.01
CA GLY A 12 6.48 -5.65 -10.20
C GLY A 12 7.69 -5.22 -9.36
N GLY A 13 8.90 -5.51 -9.85
CA GLY A 13 10.17 -5.22 -9.20
C GLY A 13 10.52 -3.73 -9.10
N GLY A 14 10.18 -3.12 -7.96
CA GLY A 14 10.93 -2.01 -7.37
C GLY A 14 11.62 -2.53 -6.10
N ALA A 15 12.90 -2.20 -5.88
CA ALA A 15 13.67 -2.73 -4.76
C ALA A 15 12.98 -2.43 -3.41
N ARG A 16 12.35 -3.46 -2.83
CA ARG A 16 11.76 -3.41 -1.48
C ARG A 16 12.90 -3.15 -0.49
N PRO A 17 12.83 -2.13 0.38
CA PRO A 17 13.82 -1.96 1.42
C PRO A 17 13.91 -3.25 2.25
N SER A 18 15.10 -3.85 2.28
CA SER A 18 15.35 -5.13 2.96
C SER A 18 15.10 -4.95 4.46
N GLY A 19 13.99 -5.51 4.94
CA GLY A 19 13.59 -5.45 6.35
C GLY A 19 12.20 -4.85 6.61
N LEU A 20 11.57 -4.20 5.62
CA LEU A 20 10.22 -3.64 5.77
C LEU A 20 9.15 -4.55 5.15
N PHE A 21 8.15 -4.91 5.96
CA PHE A 21 6.95 -5.62 5.51
C PHE A 21 5.92 -4.62 5.00
N VAL A 22 5.81 -4.49 3.68
CA VAL A 22 4.86 -3.61 2.99
C VAL A 22 3.73 -4.46 2.40
N VAL A 23 2.49 -3.99 2.56
CA VAL A 23 1.27 -4.60 2.02
C VAL A 23 0.50 -3.54 1.24
N GLY A 24 0.02 -3.88 0.04
CA GLY A 24 -0.87 -3.01 -0.73
C GLY A 24 -2.32 -3.23 -0.33
N LEU A 25 -3.03 -2.15 0.02
CA LEU A 25 -4.46 -2.20 0.33
C LEU A 25 -5.28 -1.82 -0.90
N THR A 26 -6.01 -2.79 -1.47
CA THR A 26 -6.81 -2.61 -2.68
C THR A 26 -8.30 -2.88 -2.43
N GLY A 27 -9.15 -2.57 -3.40
CA GLY A 27 -10.60 -2.70 -3.27
C GLY A 27 -11.38 -1.67 -4.09
N GLY A 28 -12.67 -1.93 -4.34
CA GLY A 28 -13.55 -1.06 -5.13
C GLY A 28 -14.03 0.20 -4.40
N ILE A 29 -14.85 1.00 -5.08
CA ILE A 29 -15.52 2.17 -4.48
C ILE A 29 -16.49 1.68 -3.39
N GLY A 30 -16.48 2.35 -2.23
CA GLY A 30 -17.35 2.00 -1.11
C GLY A 30 -16.97 0.72 -0.35
N SER A 31 -15.85 0.07 -0.67
CA SER A 31 -15.44 -1.19 0.00
C SER A 31 -14.81 -1.01 1.39
N GLY A 32 -14.69 0.23 1.88
CA GLY A 32 -14.13 0.53 3.20
C GLY A 32 -12.60 0.49 3.29
N LYS A 33 -11.86 0.65 2.17
CA LYS A 33 -10.38 0.70 2.19
C LYS A 33 -9.83 1.71 3.20
N SER A 34 -10.34 2.94 3.19
CA SER A 34 -9.90 3.98 4.13
C SER A 34 -10.15 3.58 5.58
N THR A 35 -11.28 2.92 5.86
CA THR A 35 -11.56 2.36 7.20
C THR A 35 -10.55 1.28 7.58
N ALA A 36 -10.23 0.35 6.68
CA ALA A 36 -9.24 -0.69 6.93
C ALA A 36 -7.83 -0.10 7.11
N ALA A 37 -7.45 0.91 6.33
CA ALA A 37 -6.20 1.65 6.48
C ALA A 37 -6.06 2.25 7.88
N THR A 38 -7.10 2.95 8.36
CA THR A 38 -7.12 3.50 9.73
C THR A 38 -6.99 2.42 10.81
N GLN A 39 -7.55 1.23 10.60
CA GLN A 39 -7.38 0.12 11.55
C GLN A 39 -5.94 -0.39 11.56
N PHE A 40 -5.26 -0.47 10.40
CA PHE A 40 -3.84 -0.81 10.36
C PHE A 40 -2.98 0.23 11.09
N GLU A 41 -3.26 1.53 10.92
CA GLU A 41 -2.60 2.60 11.66
C GLU A 41 -2.82 2.49 13.16
N ALA A 42 -4.06 2.20 13.59
CA ALA A 42 -4.39 1.99 15.00
C ALA A 42 -3.62 0.83 15.64
N HIS A 43 -3.18 -0.14 14.84
CA HIS A 43 -2.32 -1.25 15.25
C HIS A 43 -0.82 -0.98 15.07
N GLY A 44 -0.43 0.25 14.72
CA GLY A 44 0.96 0.69 14.63
C GLY A 44 1.61 0.51 13.25
N ALA A 45 0.84 0.20 12.21
CA ALA A 45 1.36 0.23 10.85
C ALA A 45 1.56 1.68 10.37
N ALA A 46 2.61 1.92 9.60
CA ALA A 46 2.72 3.16 8.85
C ALA A 46 1.77 3.11 7.63
N LEU A 47 0.98 4.16 7.42
CA LEU A 47 0.15 4.31 6.24
C LEU A 47 0.86 5.15 5.19
N ILE A 48 0.89 4.64 3.95
CA ILE A 48 1.26 5.40 2.76
C ILE A 48 -0.02 5.63 1.97
N ASP A 49 -0.57 6.83 2.06
CA ASP A 49 -1.76 7.22 1.28
C ASP A 49 -1.34 7.64 -0.13
N THR A 50 -1.58 6.76 -1.10
CA THR A 50 -1.25 6.99 -2.50
C THR A 50 -2.09 8.08 -3.15
N ASP A 51 -3.34 8.26 -2.72
CA ASP A 51 -4.25 9.24 -3.32
C ASP A 51 -3.82 10.65 -2.89
N ALA A 52 -3.48 10.82 -1.61
CA ALA A 52 -2.93 12.08 -1.10
C ALA A 52 -1.60 12.44 -1.76
N LEU A 53 -0.71 11.45 -1.93
CA LEU A 53 0.57 11.64 -2.62
C LEU A 53 0.39 12.01 -4.09
N ALA A 54 -0.48 11.31 -4.81
CA ALA A 54 -0.77 11.62 -6.22
C ALA A 54 -1.33 13.04 -6.36
N HIS A 55 -2.23 13.45 -5.46
CA HIS A 55 -2.75 14.81 -5.45
C HIS A 55 -1.66 15.86 -5.21
N ALA A 56 -0.78 15.63 -4.23
CA ALA A 56 0.34 16.53 -3.95
C ALA A 56 1.35 16.62 -5.11
N LEU A 57 1.63 15.50 -5.77
CA LEU A 57 2.56 15.45 -6.91
C LEU A 57 2.02 16.17 -8.15
N THR A 58 0.70 16.19 -8.32
CA THR A 58 0.01 16.80 -9.47
C THR A 58 -0.49 18.22 -9.20
N ALA A 59 -0.30 18.74 -7.98
CA ALA A 59 -0.60 20.13 -7.66
C ALA A 59 0.34 21.09 -8.44
N PRO A 60 -0.03 22.36 -8.65
CA PRO A 60 0.84 23.35 -9.29
C PRO A 60 2.23 23.43 -8.66
N GLY A 61 3.28 23.25 -9.47
CA GLY A 61 4.67 23.19 -9.01
C GLY A 61 5.08 21.85 -8.39
N GLY A 62 4.19 20.85 -8.41
CA GLY A 62 4.47 19.47 -8.00
C GLY A 62 5.39 18.75 -8.99
N ALA A 63 6.03 17.69 -8.51
CA ALA A 63 7.08 16.98 -9.25
C ALA A 63 6.58 16.20 -10.49
N ALA A 64 5.26 16.12 -10.70
CA ALA A 64 4.64 15.40 -11.81
C ALA A 64 3.81 16.32 -12.74
N MET A 65 4.12 17.62 -12.77
CA MET A 65 3.53 18.63 -13.67
C MET A 65 4.42 18.94 -14.87
#